data_AF-A0AAN8IFL4-F1
#
_entry.id   AF-A0AAN8IFL4-F1
#
_cell.length_a   1.000
_cell.length_b   1.000
_cell.length_c   1.000
_cell.angle_alpha   90.00
_cell.angle_beta   90.00
_cell.angle_gamma   90.00
#
_symmetry.space_group_name_H-M   'P 1'
#
loop_
_entity.id
_entity.type
_entity.pdbx_description
1 polymer ?
#
loop_
_entity_poly.entity_id
_entity_poly.type
_entity_poly.pdbx_seq_one_letter_code
_entity_poly.pdbx_strand_id
1 'polypeptide(L)'
;MVSEEDKDVHKSAKIGPNVSIGPNAKIGKGVRIKESIILADAVVNEHACVLHSVIGWRSVVGAWSRVEGIPIAPNPNLPFAKVSATYWL
;
A
#
# COMPACT_ATOMS: atom_id res chain seq x y z
N MET A 1 -15.26 0.50 -18.46
CA MET A 1 -14.05 0.16 -19.25
C MET A 1 -13.06 -0.42 -18.27
N VAL A 2 -12.79 -1.73 -18.32
CA VAL A 2 -11.78 -2.35 -17.46
C VAL A 2 -10.47 -2.15 -18.20
N SER A 3 -9.64 -1.19 -17.76
CA SER A 3 -8.32 -0.97 -18.36
C SER A 3 -7.47 -2.22 -18.15
N GLU A 4 -6.54 -2.49 -19.07
CA GLU A 4 -5.70 -3.69 -19.07
C GLU A 4 -4.72 -3.79 -17.87
N GLU A 5 -4.79 -2.85 -16.92
CA GLU A 5 -3.89 -2.68 -15.78
C GLU A 5 -4.15 -3.62 -14.60
N ASP A 6 -5.29 -4.33 -14.55
CA ASP A 6 -5.68 -5.18 -13.42
C ASP A 6 -5.36 -6.68 -13.60
N LYS A 7 -4.65 -7.06 -14.66
CA LYS A 7 -4.41 -8.49 -15.02
C LYS A 7 -3.66 -9.27 -13.93
N ASP A 8 -2.84 -8.60 -13.13
CA ASP A 8 -2.01 -9.22 -12.09
C ASP A 8 -2.54 -9.00 -10.66
N VAL A 9 -3.83 -8.65 -10.51
CA VAL A 9 -4.50 -8.54 -9.20
C VAL A 9 -5.29 -9.81 -8.89
N HIS A 10 -4.92 -10.50 -7.80
CA HIS A 10 -5.64 -11.69 -7.37
C HIS A 10 -7.07 -11.35 -6.93
N LYS A 11 -8.06 -12.18 -7.32
CA LYS A 11 -9.50 -11.95 -7.08
C LYS A 11 -9.91 -11.74 -5.60
N SER A 12 -9.13 -12.28 -4.68
CA SER A 12 -9.37 -12.13 -3.24
C SER A 12 -8.70 -10.90 -2.61
N ALA A 13 -7.82 -10.21 -3.34
CA ALA A 13 -7.29 -8.93 -2.91
C ALA A 13 -8.43 -7.91 -2.79
N LYS A 14 -8.28 -6.97 -1.86
CA LYS A 14 -9.23 -5.85 -1.71
C LYS A 14 -8.46 -4.55 -1.88
N ILE A 15 -8.80 -3.86 -2.97
CA ILE A 15 -8.29 -2.54 -3.30
C ILE A 15 -9.30 -1.53 -2.74
N GLY A 16 -8.83 -0.74 -1.78
CA GLY A 16 -9.60 0.31 -1.11
C GLY A 16 -9.65 1.61 -1.94
N PRO A 17 -10.26 2.66 -1.40
CA PRO A 17 -10.26 3.98 -2.02
C PRO A 17 -8.83 4.54 -2.15
N ASN A 18 -8.67 5.45 -3.12
CA ASN A 18 -7.45 6.22 -3.35
C ASN A 18 -6.21 5.31 -3.53
N VAL A 19 -6.37 4.24 -4.28
CA VAL A 19 -5.27 3.35 -4.67
C VAL A 19 -4.96 3.53 -6.14
N SER A 20 -3.68 3.66 -6.46
CA SER A 20 -3.17 3.59 -7.83
C SER A 20 -2.19 2.43 -7.94
N ILE A 21 -2.38 1.60 -8.97
CA ILE A 21 -1.54 0.44 -9.25
C ILE A 21 -0.86 0.67 -10.59
N GLY A 22 0.47 0.72 -10.58
CA GLY A 22 1.28 0.90 -11.77
C GLY A 22 1.31 -0.37 -12.64
N PRO A 23 1.74 -0.25 -13.90
CA PRO A 23 1.78 -1.38 -14.83
C PRO A 23 2.66 -2.52 -14.31
N ASN A 24 2.26 -3.75 -14.62
CA ASN A 24 2.92 -5.00 -14.25
C ASN A 24 3.11 -5.23 -12.73
N ALA A 25 2.48 -4.43 -11.87
CA ALA A 25 2.51 -4.67 -10.45
C ALA A 25 1.70 -5.93 -10.11
N LYS A 26 2.25 -6.81 -9.27
CA LYS A 26 1.63 -8.09 -8.91
C LYS A 26 1.05 -8.04 -7.53
N ILE A 27 -0.26 -8.23 -7.42
CA ILE A 27 -0.99 -8.19 -6.16
C ILE A 27 -1.47 -9.59 -5.78
N GLY A 28 -0.83 -10.15 -4.76
CA GLY A 28 -1.05 -11.51 -4.30
C GLY A 28 -2.41 -11.77 -3.63
N LYS A 29 -2.65 -13.04 -3.32
CA LYS A 29 -3.88 -13.50 -2.68
C LYS A 29 -4.11 -12.80 -1.34
N GLY A 30 -5.31 -12.27 -1.14
CA GLY A 30 -5.74 -11.74 0.15
C GLY A 30 -5.03 -10.45 0.58
N VAL A 31 -4.34 -9.76 -0.33
CA VAL A 31 -3.67 -8.47 -0.11
C VAL A 31 -4.67 -7.33 0.05
N ARG A 32 -4.40 -6.40 0.98
CA ARG A 32 -5.29 -5.28 1.35
C ARG A 32 -4.53 -3.98 1.16
N ILE A 33 -5.03 -3.12 0.27
CA ILE A 33 -4.37 -1.86 -0.07
C ILE A 33 -5.36 -0.72 0.13
N LYS A 34 -4.96 0.38 0.78
CA LYS A 34 -5.80 1.57 0.97
C LYS A 34 -4.95 2.83 1.04
N GLU A 35 -5.43 3.95 0.48
CA GLU A 35 -4.74 5.25 0.52
C GLU A 35 -3.25 5.15 0.09
N SER A 36 -2.97 4.43 -0.99
CA SER A 36 -1.59 4.02 -1.31
C SER A 36 -1.31 4.01 -2.81
N ILE A 37 -0.04 4.17 -3.16
CA ILE A 37 0.44 4.10 -4.55
C ILE A 37 1.38 2.91 -4.68
N ILE A 38 1.09 2.00 -5.61
CA ILE A 38 1.96 0.87 -5.96
C ILE A 38 2.60 1.19 -7.30
N LEU A 39 3.92 1.39 -7.35
CA LEU A 39 4.61 1.73 -8.59
C LEU A 39 4.87 0.50 -9.46
N ALA A 40 5.26 0.73 -10.72
CA ALA A 40 5.39 -0.32 -11.73
C ALA A 40 6.35 -1.43 -11.30
N ASP A 41 6.04 -2.65 -11.74
CA ASP A 41 6.79 -3.89 -11.49
C ASP A 41 6.95 -4.26 -9.99
N ALA A 42 6.25 -3.58 -9.08
CA ALA A 42 6.27 -3.95 -7.66
C ALA A 42 5.51 -5.26 -7.40
N VAL A 43 5.95 -6.02 -6.40
CA VAL A 43 5.32 -7.27 -5.99
C VAL A 43 4.83 -7.17 -4.56
N VAL A 44 3.53 -7.33 -4.36
CA VAL A 44 2.92 -7.40 -3.03
C VAL A 44 2.46 -8.84 -2.81
N ASN A 45 3.22 -9.58 -2.00
CA ASN A 45 2.95 -10.99 -1.74
C ASN A 45 1.70 -11.19 -0.87
N GLU A 46 1.23 -12.42 -0.83
CA GLU A 46 -0.02 -12.83 -0.21
C GLU A 46 -0.21 -12.37 1.24
N HIS A 47 -1.45 -12.03 1.57
CA HIS A 47 -1.90 -11.59 2.89
C HIS A 47 -1.21 -10.35 3.46
N ALA A 48 -0.44 -9.62 2.64
CA ALA A 48 0.14 -8.35 3.04
C ALA A 48 -0.89 -7.21 3.11
N CYS A 49 -0.59 -6.20 3.92
CA CYS A 49 -1.37 -4.98 4.07
C CYS A 49 -0.50 -3.75 3.73
N VAL A 50 -0.99 -2.88 2.85
CA VAL A 50 -0.35 -1.62 2.47
C VAL A 50 -1.31 -0.46 2.71
N LEU A 51 -0.98 0.42 3.65
CA LEU A 51 -1.85 1.50 4.11
C LEU A 51 -1.08 2.82 4.11
N HIS A 52 -1.66 3.88 3.57
CA HIS A 52 -1.07 5.23 3.63
C HIS A 52 0.39 5.31 3.11
N SER A 53 0.72 4.55 2.06
CA SER A 53 2.12 4.30 1.67
C SER A 53 2.35 4.40 0.16
N VAL A 54 3.60 4.65 -0.22
CA VAL A 54 4.08 4.52 -1.60
C VAL A 54 5.06 3.35 -1.67
N ILE A 55 4.75 2.33 -2.47
CA ILE A 55 5.64 1.20 -2.74
C ILE A 55 6.44 1.50 -4.01
N GLY A 56 7.77 1.54 -3.87
CA GLY A 56 8.71 1.86 -4.94
C GLY A 56 8.69 0.87 -6.11
N TRP A 57 9.20 1.30 -7.28
CA TRP A 57 9.35 0.44 -8.45
C TRP A 57 10.15 -0.83 -8.13
N ARG A 58 9.73 -1.97 -8.71
CA ARG A 58 10.41 -3.28 -8.55
C ARG A 58 10.63 -3.71 -7.08
N SER A 59 9.93 -3.10 -6.13
CA SER A 59 10.04 -3.45 -4.72
C SER A 59 9.23 -4.69 -4.41
N VAL A 60 9.65 -5.46 -3.41
CA VAL A 60 8.96 -6.67 -2.96
C VAL A 60 8.48 -6.48 -1.53
N VAL A 61 7.16 -6.49 -1.33
CA VAL A 61 6.54 -6.59 -0.01
C VAL A 61 6.31 -8.07 0.29
N GLY A 62 6.87 -8.56 1.40
CA GLY A 62 6.80 -9.96 1.80
C GLY A 62 5.38 -10.42 2.14
N ALA A 63 5.15 -11.74 2.13
CA ALA A 63 3.88 -12.31 2.56
C ALA A 63 3.63 -11.94 4.03
N TRP A 64 2.37 -11.70 4.40
CA TRP A 64 1.96 -11.31 5.76
C TRP A 64 2.60 -10.01 6.30
N SER A 65 3.26 -9.22 5.45
CA SER A 65 3.88 -7.97 5.86
C SER A 65 2.84 -6.85 6.00
N ARG A 66 3.10 -5.91 6.92
CA ARG A 66 2.30 -4.69 7.07
C ARG A 66 3.18 -3.47 6.82
N VAL A 67 2.92 -2.76 5.73
CA VAL A 67 3.55 -1.49 5.39
C VAL A 67 2.51 -0.39 5.63
N GLU A 68 2.76 0.44 6.62
CA GLU A 68 1.82 1.48 7.04
C GLU A 68 2.58 2.79 7.25
N GLY A 69 2.21 3.79 6.46
CA GLY A 69 2.62 5.17 6.67
C GLY A 69 1.68 5.85 7.66
N ILE A 70 2.08 7.03 8.14
CA ILE A 70 1.24 7.83 9.02
C ILE A 70 0.62 8.98 8.20
N PRO A 71 -0.71 9.01 8.02
CA PRO A 71 -1.36 10.04 7.21
C PRO A 71 -1.30 11.44 7.85
N ILE A 72 -1.17 11.50 9.19
CA ILE A 72 -1.12 12.73 9.98
C ILE A 72 0.01 12.59 11.01
N ALA A 73 1.11 13.33 10.81
CA ALA A 73 2.22 13.50 11.74
C ALA A 73 3.08 12.24 12.02
N PRO A 74 4.37 12.39 12.37
CA PRO A 74 5.05 13.63 12.66
C PRO A 74 5.59 14.30 11.39
N ASN A 75 5.56 15.63 11.35
CA ASN A 75 6.24 16.39 10.32
C ASN A 75 7.73 15.97 10.33
N PRO A 76 8.28 15.41 9.24
CA PRO A 76 9.66 14.95 9.20
C PRO A 76 10.67 16.08 9.39
N ASN A 77 10.25 17.34 9.23
CA ASN A 77 11.08 18.53 9.44
C ASN A 77 11.07 19.03 10.89
N LEU A 78 10.34 18.40 11.81
CA LEU A 78 10.31 18.75 13.23
C LEU A 78 11.06 17.69 14.05
N PRO A 79 12.25 18.02 14.62
CA PRO A 79 12.97 17.13 15.52
C PRO A 79 12.07 16.69 16.68
N PHE A 80 12.07 15.40 17.00
CA PHE A 80 11.29 14.81 18.10
C PHE A 80 9.77 14.95 17.98
N ALA A 81 9.23 15.24 16.79
CA ALA A 81 7.79 15.28 16.61
C ALA A 81 7.21 13.90 16.97
N LYS A 82 6.36 13.89 18.01
CA LYS A 82 5.71 12.68 18.51
C LYS A 82 4.51 12.40 17.62
N VAL A 83 4.28 11.11 17.35
CA VAL A 83 2.98 10.66 16.85
C VAL A 83 1.97 10.99 17.95
N SER A 84 1.12 11.98 17.73
CA SER A 84 0.03 12.25 18.68
C SER A 84 -0.98 11.12 18.53
N ALA A 85 -1.02 10.21 19.49
CA ALA A 85 -1.94 9.08 19.54
C ALA A 85 -3.38 9.52 19.88
N THR A 86 -3.87 10.62 19.31
CA THR A 86 -5.16 11.25 19.66
C THR A 86 -6.34 10.63 18.89
N TYR A 87 -6.17 9.48 18.25
CA TYR A 87 -7.27 8.77 17.58
C TYR A 87 -7.52 7.37 18.17
N TRP A 88 -7.44 7.27 19.50
CA TRP A 88 -7.98 6.13 20.27
C TRP A 88 -8.95 6.56 21.39
N LEU A 89 -9.53 7.76 21.30
CA LEU A 89 -10.70 8.19 22.08
C LEU A 89 -11.70 8.89 21.16
#